data_AF-A0A3B8Q5K5-F1
#
_entry.id   AF-A0A3B8Q5K5-F1
#
_cell.length_a   1.000
_cell.length_b   1.000
_cell.length_c   1.000
_cell.angle_alpha   90.00
_cell.angle_beta   90.00
_cell.angle_gamma   90.00
#
_symmetry.space_group_name_H-M   'P 1'
#
loop_
_entity.id
_entity.type
_entity.pdbx_description
1 polymer ?
#
loop_
_entity_poly.entity_id
_entity_poly.type
_entity_poly.pdbx_seq_one_letter_code
_entity_poly.pdbx_strand_id
1 'polypeptide(L)'
;ELERQQIREYRKAVEAAAKGKLADSFARLDAAGSVISCGLDNQADKLSEEYLRIRQQNASAVVVSQTWAEVHRLNTSIRDALKAKGLLGQSDTVVQSLDKLDLTNAQKRDERFYPPEAIIVFNQKVRDAEPGKPGKLAGVVSSGVLVEVDGMFVTVQNRLLDRITVCLPRQIPLADGDRLHLKANRALASGARVTNGELVTVKGLEGDGRIALTDGRILDASFREFQPGYAITSYGSQGKTVDYVLFSDSTIKAATNAQQWYVSISRGRRGIRIFTSDKDQLRENLVRSGHRPLALDLAGGLPRPGRRDVWHRLRGYLLRFGKSAADRFIQIKSIHRRRNHQPTIVHEHKTTRVLGERPKRSRSQNRSIF
;
A
#
# COMPACT_ATOMS: atom_id res chain seq x y z
N GLU A 1 15.32 -7.67 -32.25
CA GLU A 1 16.08 -6.45 -31.88
C GLU A 1 15.19 -5.26 -31.58
N LEU A 2 14.13 -5.05 -32.36
CA LEU A 2 13.14 -3.97 -32.18
C LEU A 2 12.53 -3.92 -30.76
N GLU A 3 12.17 -5.07 -30.19
CA GLU A 3 11.66 -5.13 -28.81
C GLU A 3 12.71 -4.65 -27.78
N ARG A 4 13.97 -5.06 -27.93
CA ARG A 4 15.04 -4.61 -27.02
C ARG A 4 15.24 -3.10 -27.10
N GLN A 5 15.04 -2.50 -28.27
CA GLN A 5 15.09 -1.05 -28.44
C GLN A 5 13.90 -0.37 -27.75
N GLN A 6 12.67 -0.87 -27.93
CA GLN A 6 11.49 -0.36 -27.23
C GLN A 6 11.66 -0.40 -25.71
N ILE A 7 12.18 -1.50 -25.17
CA ILE A 7 12.46 -1.65 -23.73
C ILE A 7 13.49 -0.61 -23.26
N ARG A 8 14.53 -0.33 -24.06
CA ARG A 8 15.53 0.70 -23.73
C ARG A 8 14.92 2.10 -23.72
N GLU A 9 14.10 2.45 -24.70
CA GLU A 9 13.44 3.77 -24.73
C GLU A 9 12.46 3.95 -23.57
N TYR A 10 11.69 2.91 -23.28
CA TYR A 10 10.82 2.88 -22.10
C TYR A 10 11.62 3.08 -20.80
N ARG A 11 12.75 2.39 -20.62
CA ARG A 11 13.61 2.57 -19.43
C ARG A 11 14.14 4.00 -19.30
N LYS A 12 14.50 4.67 -20.40
CA LYS A 12 14.90 6.09 -20.36
C LYS A 12 13.76 6.98 -19.83
N ALA A 13 12.51 6.71 -20.21
CA ALA A 13 11.36 7.44 -19.67
C ALA A 13 11.17 7.18 -18.16
N VAL A 14 11.39 5.95 -17.69
CA VAL A 14 11.35 5.62 -16.26
C VAL A 14 12.47 6.32 -15.49
N GLU A 15 13.69 6.35 -16.04
CA GLU A 15 14.83 7.06 -15.44
C GLU A 15 14.60 8.58 -15.37
N ALA A 16 13.97 9.18 -16.37
CA ALA A 16 13.59 10.59 -16.35
C ALA A 16 12.61 10.89 -15.20
N ALA A 17 11.59 10.04 -15.01
CA ALA A 17 10.67 10.18 -13.87
C ALA A 17 11.37 9.98 -12.52
N ALA A 18 12.29 9.01 -12.41
CA ALA A 18 13.07 8.80 -11.20
C ALA A 18 13.91 10.03 -10.79
N LYS A 19 14.38 10.80 -11.78
CA LYS A 19 15.12 12.06 -11.60
C LYS A 19 14.21 13.28 -11.38
N GLY A 20 12.89 13.07 -11.24
CA GLY A 20 11.91 14.16 -11.08
C GLY A 20 11.57 14.91 -12.38
N LYS A 21 12.10 14.48 -13.54
CA LYS A 21 11.84 15.09 -14.85
C LYS A 21 10.57 14.51 -15.48
N LEU A 22 9.42 14.78 -14.86
CA LEU A 22 8.15 14.14 -15.21
C LEU A 22 7.64 14.54 -16.60
N ALA A 23 7.80 15.81 -16.99
CA ALA A 23 7.45 16.26 -18.34
C ALA A 23 8.26 15.55 -19.44
N ASP A 24 9.57 15.35 -19.23
CA ASP A 24 10.44 14.59 -20.15
C ASP A 24 10.04 13.11 -20.17
N SER A 25 9.74 12.52 -19.00
CA SER A 25 9.22 11.15 -18.92
C SER A 25 7.94 10.97 -19.74
N PHE A 26 6.96 11.87 -19.57
CA PHE A 26 5.71 11.84 -20.31
C PHE A 26 5.95 12.01 -21.82
N ALA A 27 6.73 13.02 -22.23
CA ALA A 27 7.01 13.29 -23.63
C ALA A 27 7.67 12.09 -24.35
N ARG A 28 8.59 11.38 -23.67
CA ARG A 28 9.20 10.16 -24.21
C ARG A 28 8.19 9.03 -24.39
N LEU A 29 7.29 8.84 -23.44
CA LEU A 29 6.25 7.81 -23.54
C LEU A 29 5.25 8.15 -24.65
N ASP A 30 4.90 9.41 -24.80
CA ASP A 30 4.00 9.87 -25.86
C ASP A 30 4.64 9.72 -27.25
N ALA A 31 5.89 10.16 -27.43
CA ALA A 31 6.65 9.98 -28.67
C ALA A 31 6.85 8.50 -29.04
N ALA A 32 6.92 7.61 -28.05
CA ALA A 32 6.97 6.16 -28.25
C ALA A 32 5.59 5.52 -28.53
N GLY A 33 4.52 6.31 -28.63
CA GLY A 33 3.15 5.83 -28.86
C GLY A 33 2.56 5.07 -27.68
N SER A 34 3.10 5.27 -26.47
CA SER A 34 2.59 4.61 -25.25
C SER A 34 1.37 5.32 -24.67
N VAL A 35 1.13 6.59 -25.04
CA VAL A 35 -0.03 7.38 -24.58
C VAL A 35 -1.13 7.37 -25.63
N ILE A 36 -2.23 6.70 -25.30
CA ILE A 36 -3.40 6.47 -26.14
C ILE A 36 -4.50 7.44 -25.71
N SER A 37 -4.97 8.25 -26.66
CA SER A 37 -6.14 9.12 -26.45
C SER A 37 -7.44 8.31 -26.63
N CYS A 38 -8.35 8.42 -25.69
CA CYS A 38 -9.62 7.69 -25.67
C CYS A 38 -10.72 8.51 -24.98
N GLY A 39 -11.96 8.33 -25.40
CA GLY A 39 -13.10 8.93 -24.70
C GLY A 39 -13.30 8.28 -23.33
N LEU A 40 -13.89 9.01 -22.38
CA LEU A 40 -14.19 8.46 -21.05
C LEU A 40 -15.16 7.26 -21.10
N ASP A 41 -15.98 7.21 -22.14
CA ASP A 41 -16.94 6.18 -22.48
C ASP A 41 -16.27 4.90 -23.02
N ASN A 42 -15.21 5.01 -23.83
CA ASN A 42 -14.53 3.88 -24.46
C ASN A 42 -13.16 3.51 -23.87
N GLN A 43 -12.73 4.21 -22.81
CA GLN A 43 -11.45 3.96 -22.14
C GLN A 43 -11.36 2.53 -21.60
N ALA A 44 -12.40 2.05 -20.91
CA ALA A 44 -12.43 0.72 -20.30
C ALA A 44 -12.37 -0.39 -21.36
N ASP A 45 -13.07 -0.22 -22.48
CA ASP A 45 -13.09 -1.18 -23.59
C ASP A 45 -11.73 -1.27 -24.26
N LYS A 46 -11.15 -0.15 -24.67
CA LYS A 46 -9.81 -0.10 -25.28
C LYS A 46 -8.74 -0.69 -24.37
N LEU A 47 -8.85 -0.43 -23.07
CA LEU A 47 -7.94 -0.97 -22.07
C LEU A 47 -8.11 -2.49 -21.95
N SER A 48 -9.34 -2.98 -21.92
CA SER A 48 -9.67 -4.40 -21.87
C SER A 48 -9.16 -5.13 -23.11
N GLU A 49 -9.32 -4.56 -24.31
CA GLU A 49 -8.77 -5.09 -25.56
C GLU A 49 -7.25 -5.21 -25.52
N GLU A 50 -6.54 -4.18 -25.05
CA GLU A 50 -5.09 -4.23 -24.92
C GLU A 50 -4.65 -5.27 -23.86
N TYR A 51 -5.40 -5.39 -22.76
CA TYR A 51 -5.17 -6.43 -21.76
C TYR A 51 -5.30 -7.84 -22.37
N LEU A 52 -6.35 -8.07 -23.16
CA LEU A 52 -6.58 -9.33 -23.88
C LEU A 52 -5.44 -9.63 -24.85
N ARG A 53 -4.99 -8.63 -25.62
CA ARG A 53 -3.87 -8.76 -26.56
C ARG A 53 -2.59 -9.20 -25.85
N ILE A 54 -2.27 -8.59 -24.71
CA ILE A 54 -1.11 -8.96 -23.90
C ILE A 54 -1.27 -10.37 -23.34
N ARG A 55 -2.48 -10.74 -22.89
CA ARG A 55 -2.76 -12.06 -22.34
C ARG A 55 -2.61 -13.16 -23.38
N GLN A 56 -3.07 -12.95 -24.61
CA GLN A 56 -2.90 -13.88 -25.74
C GLN A 56 -1.43 -14.09 -26.11
N GLN A 57 -0.57 -13.10 -25.85
CA GLN A 57 0.88 -13.22 -26.01
C GLN A 57 1.59 -13.91 -24.84
N ASN A 58 0.83 -14.49 -23.89
CA ASN A 58 1.34 -15.11 -22.67
C ASN A 58 2.23 -14.17 -21.81
N ALA A 59 2.02 -12.86 -21.93
CA ALA A 59 2.71 -11.87 -21.12
C ALA A 59 1.84 -11.44 -19.93
N SER A 60 2.49 -11.02 -18.85
CA SER A 60 1.81 -10.56 -17.64
C SER A 60 1.47 -9.06 -17.74
N ALA A 61 0.22 -8.71 -17.46
CA ALA A 61 -0.22 -7.33 -17.37
C ALA A 61 -0.79 -7.01 -15.99
N VAL A 62 -0.73 -5.75 -15.58
CA VAL A 62 -1.58 -5.24 -14.49
C VAL A 62 -2.11 -3.88 -14.88
N VAL A 63 -3.38 -3.66 -14.56
CA VAL A 63 -4.03 -2.38 -14.78
C VAL A 63 -3.86 -1.53 -13.53
N VAL A 64 -3.44 -0.29 -13.70
CA VAL A 64 -3.20 0.66 -12.61
C VAL A 64 -4.08 1.87 -12.82
N SER A 65 -4.79 2.27 -11.77
CA SER A 65 -5.55 3.53 -11.78
C SER A 65 -5.40 4.28 -10.46
N GLN A 66 -5.83 5.55 -10.42
CA GLN A 66 -5.69 6.39 -9.25
C GLN A 66 -6.83 6.22 -8.23
N THR A 67 -8.03 5.79 -8.65
CA THR A 67 -9.20 5.69 -7.75
C THR A 67 -9.77 4.29 -7.62
N TRP A 68 -10.41 4.02 -6.49
CA TRP A 68 -11.09 2.75 -6.26
C TRP A 68 -12.27 2.56 -7.20
N ALA A 69 -13.09 3.58 -7.46
CA ALA A 69 -14.22 3.47 -8.37
C ALA A 69 -13.78 2.97 -9.76
N GLU A 70 -12.70 3.55 -10.28
CA GLU A 70 -12.13 3.17 -11.56
C GLU A 70 -11.53 1.75 -11.54
N VAL A 71 -10.84 1.38 -10.46
CA VAL A 71 -10.33 0.01 -10.26
C VAL A 71 -11.46 -1.03 -10.29
N HIS A 72 -12.60 -0.75 -9.64
CA HIS A 72 -13.73 -1.69 -9.65
C HIS A 72 -14.35 -1.79 -11.05
N ARG A 73 -14.58 -0.66 -11.73
CA ARG A 73 -15.08 -0.61 -13.10
C ARG A 73 -14.21 -1.43 -14.06
N LEU A 74 -12.90 -1.21 -14.02
CA LEU A 74 -11.94 -1.90 -14.89
C LEU A 74 -11.84 -3.39 -14.57
N ASN A 75 -11.87 -3.79 -13.29
CA ASN A 75 -11.87 -5.21 -12.93
C ASN A 75 -13.07 -5.95 -13.54
N THR A 76 -14.27 -5.36 -13.47
CA THR A 76 -15.48 -5.94 -14.09
C THR A 76 -15.33 -5.98 -15.61
N SER A 77 -15.01 -4.86 -16.25
CA SER A 77 -14.86 -4.75 -17.72
C SER A 77 -13.86 -5.76 -18.29
N ILE A 78 -12.69 -5.91 -17.65
CA ILE A 78 -11.64 -6.84 -18.10
C ILE A 78 -12.09 -8.29 -17.93
N ARG A 79 -12.75 -8.60 -16.81
CA ARG A 79 -13.27 -9.94 -16.55
C ARG A 79 -14.30 -10.34 -17.59
N ASP A 80 -15.26 -9.45 -17.89
CA ASP A 80 -16.30 -9.70 -18.89
C ASP A 80 -15.70 -9.89 -20.28
N ALA A 81 -14.70 -9.08 -20.65
CA ALA A 81 -13.98 -9.22 -21.90
C ALA A 81 -13.19 -10.55 -21.99
N LEU A 82 -12.56 -11.00 -20.89
CA LEU A 82 -11.88 -12.30 -20.81
C LEU A 82 -12.87 -13.46 -20.97
N LYS A 83 -14.04 -13.39 -20.33
CA LYS A 83 -15.10 -14.38 -20.49
C LYS A 83 -15.61 -14.47 -21.92
N ALA A 84 -15.92 -13.32 -22.53
CA ALA A 84 -16.43 -13.24 -23.90
C ALA A 84 -15.45 -13.83 -24.92
N LYS A 85 -14.13 -13.75 -24.65
CA LYS A 85 -13.09 -14.35 -25.50
C LYS A 85 -12.72 -15.80 -25.12
N GLY A 86 -13.40 -16.41 -24.14
CA GLY A 86 -13.10 -17.77 -23.69
C GLY A 86 -11.74 -17.91 -23.00
N LEU A 87 -11.15 -16.80 -22.54
CA LEU A 87 -9.87 -16.77 -21.83
C LEU A 87 -10.02 -16.90 -20.30
N LEU A 88 -11.26 -17.02 -19.83
CA LEU A 88 -11.65 -17.27 -18.46
C LEU A 88 -12.68 -18.41 -18.42
N GLY A 89 -12.73 -19.15 -17.31
CA GLY A 89 -13.78 -20.12 -17.05
C GLY A 89 -15.18 -19.50 -17.21
N GLN A 90 -16.11 -20.28 -17.78
CA GLN A 90 -17.47 -19.80 -18.07
C GLN A 90 -18.39 -19.90 -16.86
N SER A 91 -18.20 -20.94 -16.04
CA SER A 91 -18.96 -21.17 -14.82
C SER A 91 -18.51 -20.20 -13.72
N ASP A 92 -19.49 -19.49 -13.14
CA ASP A 92 -19.28 -18.65 -11.97
C ASP A 92 -19.74 -19.35 -10.70
N THR A 93 -18.87 -19.37 -9.71
CA THR A 93 -19.20 -19.71 -8.34
C THR A 93 -19.13 -18.44 -7.50
N VAL A 94 -20.25 -18.05 -6.90
CA VAL A 94 -20.32 -16.87 -6.04
C VAL A 94 -19.68 -17.20 -4.69
N VAL A 95 -18.72 -16.38 -4.29
CA VAL A 95 -18.11 -16.46 -2.96
C VAL A 95 -18.17 -15.13 -2.24
N GLN A 96 -18.15 -15.22 -0.92
CA GLN A 96 -17.97 -14.04 -0.09
C GLN A 96 -16.53 -13.54 -0.18
N SER A 97 -16.38 -12.22 -0.19
CA SER A 97 -15.15 -11.46 0.01
C SER A 97 -15.38 -10.42 1.11
N LEU A 98 -14.31 -9.95 1.75
CA LEU A 98 -14.32 -8.95 2.81
C LEU A 98 -13.61 -7.68 2.35
N ASP A 99 -14.39 -6.62 2.12
CA ASP A 99 -13.91 -5.28 1.77
C ASP A 99 -13.65 -4.45 3.03
N LYS A 100 -12.44 -3.91 3.18
CA LYS A 100 -12.04 -3.15 4.37
C LYS A 100 -12.69 -1.77 4.40
N LEU A 101 -13.27 -1.37 5.54
CA LEU A 101 -13.86 -0.03 5.75
C LEU A 101 -12.85 1.07 6.09
N ASP A 102 -11.58 0.72 6.30
CA ASP A 102 -10.48 1.65 6.60
C ASP A 102 -10.73 2.61 7.79
N LEU A 103 -11.48 2.14 8.79
CA LEU A 103 -11.72 2.89 10.02
C LEU A 103 -10.42 3.17 10.78
N THR A 104 -10.26 4.42 11.22
CA THR A 104 -9.20 4.82 12.17
C THR A 104 -9.41 4.18 13.54
N ASN A 105 -8.35 4.11 14.35
CA ASN A 105 -8.47 3.60 15.72
C ASN A 105 -9.43 4.43 16.59
N ALA A 106 -9.65 5.71 16.27
CA ALA A 106 -10.64 6.53 16.95
C ALA A 106 -12.06 6.15 16.51
N GLN A 107 -12.30 5.99 15.21
CA GLN A 107 -13.60 5.57 14.68
C GLN A 107 -14.01 4.17 15.14
N LYS A 108 -13.04 3.24 15.29
CA LYS A 108 -13.29 1.91 15.87
C LYS A 108 -13.82 1.94 17.31
N ARG A 109 -13.71 3.07 18.02
CA ARG A 109 -14.23 3.24 19.39
C ARG A 109 -15.63 3.84 19.42
N ASP A 110 -16.28 3.91 18.26
CA ASP A 110 -17.60 4.51 18.14
C ASP A 110 -18.45 3.60 17.26
N GLU A 111 -19.49 3.05 17.87
CA GLU A 111 -20.38 2.05 17.29
C GLU A 111 -21.07 2.56 16.01
N ARG A 112 -21.24 3.87 15.86
CA ARG A 112 -21.87 4.48 14.67
C ARG A 112 -21.09 4.22 13.37
N PHE A 113 -19.81 3.88 13.46
CA PHE A 113 -19.00 3.53 12.30
C PHE A 113 -19.07 2.05 11.92
N TYR A 114 -19.89 1.25 12.61
CA TYR A 114 -20.08 -0.18 12.34
C TYR A 114 -21.44 -0.43 11.70
N PRO A 115 -21.48 -0.69 10.39
CA PRO A 115 -22.69 -1.19 9.74
C PRO A 115 -23.14 -2.53 10.35
N PRO A 116 -24.45 -2.83 10.37
CA PRO A 116 -24.99 -4.07 10.95
C PRO A 116 -24.37 -5.36 10.41
N GLU A 117 -23.99 -5.36 9.13
CA GLU A 117 -23.38 -6.49 8.43
C GLU A 117 -21.85 -6.57 8.59
N ALA A 118 -21.23 -5.65 9.33
CA ALA A 118 -19.80 -5.57 9.46
C ALA A 118 -19.21 -6.81 10.16
N ILE A 119 -18.09 -7.29 9.60
CA ILE A 119 -17.30 -8.39 10.13
C ILE A 119 -15.97 -7.83 10.63
N ILE A 120 -15.65 -8.12 11.88
CA ILE A 120 -14.35 -7.78 12.47
C ILE A 120 -13.41 -8.96 12.25
N VAL A 121 -12.29 -8.72 11.56
CA VAL A 121 -11.25 -9.72 11.33
C VAL A 121 -10.03 -9.40 12.19
N PHE A 122 -9.54 -10.39 12.93
CA PHE A 122 -8.32 -10.26 13.71
C PHE A 122 -7.10 -10.40 12.80
N ASN A 123 -6.32 -9.33 12.61
CA ASN A 123 -5.07 -9.37 11.82
C ASN A 123 -3.91 -10.01 12.61
N GLN A 124 -4.00 -9.98 13.94
CA GLN A 124 -3.00 -10.52 14.86
C GLN A 124 -3.71 -11.15 16.06
N LYS A 125 -3.00 -12.01 16.80
CA LYS A 125 -3.52 -12.63 18.02
C LYS A 125 -3.92 -11.58 19.05
N VAL A 126 -5.14 -11.72 19.56
CA VAL A 126 -5.69 -10.95 20.68
C VAL A 126 -6.43 -11.90 21.61
N ARG A 127 -5.88 -12.11 22.82
CA ARG A 127 -6.36 -13.15 23.75
C ARG A 127 -6.42 -14.50 23.02
N ASP A 128 -7.60 -15.11 22.97
CA ASP A 128 -7.85 -16.42 22.37
C ASP A 128 -8.25 -16.34 20.88
N ALA A 129 -8.41 -15.12 20.34
CA ALA A 129 -8.68 -14.93 18.91
C ALA A 129 -7.39 -14.96 18.10
N GLU A 130 -7.26 -15.98 17.26
CA GLU A 130 -6.13 -16.17 16.33
C GLU A 130 -6.24 -15.28 15.08
N PRO A 131 -5.12 -14.99 14.38
CA PRO A 131 -5.14 -14.24 13.14
C PRO A 131 -6.06 -14.87 12.07
N GLY A 132 -6.86 -14.03 11.42
CA GLY A 132 -7.84 -14.41 10.41
C GLY A 132 -9.19 -14.84 10.95
N LYS A 133 -9.36 -14.95 12.28
CA LYS A 133 -10.66 -15.24 12.85
C LYS A 133 -11.64 -14.07 12.59
N PRO A 134 -12.85 -14.35 12.06
CA PRO A 134 -13.90 -13.36 11.96
C PRO A 134 -14.68 -13.28 13.29
N GLY A 135 -15.30 -12.13 13.53
CA GLY A 135 -16.22 -11.91 14.65
C GLY A 135 -17.19 -10.78 14.35
N LYS A 136 -18.19 -10.62 15.21
CA LYS A 136 -19.20 -9.55 15.11
C LYS A 136 -19.02 -8.55 16.22
N LEU A 137 -19.40 -7.29 15.97
CA LEU A 137 -19.43 -6.31 17.04
C LEU A 137 -20.53 -6.70 18.04
N ALA A 138 -20.14 -6.87 19.30
CA ALA A 138 -21.08 -7.06 20.41
C ALA A 138 -21.35 -5.74 21.16
N GLY A 139 -20.44 -4.78 21.07
CA GLY A 139 -20.59 -3.44 21.60
C GLY A 139 -19.26 -2.74 21.78
N VAL A 140 -19.31 -1.44 22.08
CA VAL A 140 -18.13 -0.64 22.43
C VAL A 140 -18.23 -0.19 23.87
N VAL A 141 -17.18 -0.49 24.66
CA VAL A 141 -17.09 -0.15 26.08
C VAL A 141 -15.88 0.76 26.33
N SER A 142 -15.82 1.36 27.51
CA SER A 142 -14.71 2.28 27.88
C SER A 142 -13.32 1.63 27.75
N SER A 143 -13.22 0.32 27.99
CA SER A 143 -11.97 -0.43 27.92
C SER A 143 -11.56 -0.86 26.50
N GLY A 144 -12.49 -0.83 25.53
CA GLY A 144 -12.24 -1.27 24.17
C GLY A 144 -13.48 -1.73 23.41
N VAL A 145 -13.25 -2.51 22.34
CA VAL A 145 -14.31 -3.06 21.50
C VAL A 145 -14.59 -4.50 21.94
N LEU A 146 -15.84 -4.83 22.21
CA LEU A 146 -16.28 -6.19 22.51
C LEU A 146 -16.65 -6.89 21.19
N VAL A 147 -16.00 -8.00 20.90
CA VAL A 147 -16.19 -8.77 19.67
C VAL A 147 -16.66 -10.16 20.03
N GLU A 148 -17.79 -10.58 19.45
CA GLU A 148 -18.25 -11.96 19.54
C GLU A 148 -17.54 -12.81 18.48
N VAL A 149 -16.88 -13.89 18.92
CA VAL A 149 -16.15 -14.84 18.09
C VAL A 149 -16.58 -16.24 18.50
N ASP A 150 -17.19 -17.00 17.59
CA ASP A 150 -17.63 -18.38 17.82
C ASP A 150 -18.48 -18.53 19.12
N GLY A 151 -19.34 -17.55 19.42
CA GLY A 151 -20.20 -17.51 20.62
C GLY A 151 -19.51 -17.03 21.91
N MET A 152 -18.22 -16.69 21.86
CA MET A 152 -17.46 -16.14 22.99
C MET A 152 -17.16 -14.66 22.79
N PHE A 153 -17.16 -13.89 23.89
CA PHE A 153 -16.85 -12.47 23.85
C PHE A 153 -15.36 -12.20 24.10
N VAL A 154 -14.70 -11.60 23.12
CA VAL A 154 -13.31 -11.16 23.18
C VAL A 154 -13.26 -9.65 23.26
N THR A 155 -12.76 -9.10 24.37
CA THR A 155 -12.52 -7.66 24.49
C THR A 155 -11.19 -7.26 23.86
N VAL A 156 -11.27 -6.48 22.78
CA VAL A 156 -10.12 -5.86 22.13
C VAL A 156 -9.84 -4.52 22.80
N GLN A 157 -8.81 -4.48 23.64
CA GLN A 157 -8.43 -3.26 24.35
C GLN A 157 -8.11 -2.12 23.39
N ASN A 158 -8.38 -0.88 23.81
CA ASN A 158 -8.16 0.34 23.02
C ASN A 158 -6.75 0.52 22.42
N ARG A 159 -5.74 -0.07 23.04
CA ARG A 159 -4.33 -0.07 22.58
C ARG A 159 -4.02 -1.14 21.52
N LEU A 160 -4.96 -2.06 21.26
CA LEU A 160 -4.83 -3.20 20.34
C LEU A 160 -5.77 -3.08 19.13
N LEU A 161 -6.42 -1.93 18.93
CA LEU A 161 -7.39 -1.73 17.83
C LEU A 161 -6.74 -1.78 16.43
N ASP A 162 -5.42 -1.60 16.34
CA ASP A 162 -4.62 -1.81 15.13
C ASP A 162 -4.53 -3.29 14.73
N ARG A 163 -4.79 -4.21 15.66
CA ARG A 163 -4.80 -5.66 15.43
C ARG A 163 -6.10 -6.19 14.84
N ILE A 164 -7.12 -5.35 14.71
CA ILE A 164 -8.39 -5.73 14.08
C ILE A 164 -8.65 -4.88 12.84
N THR A 165 -9.35 -5.46 11.88
CA THR A 165 -9.88 -4.78 10.71
C THR A 165 -11.40 -4.92 10.72
N VAL A 166 -12.10 -3.85 10.40
CA VAL A 166 -13.55 -3.89 10.18
C VAL A 166 -13.78 -3.98 8.67
N CYS A 167 -14.53 -4.98 8.25
CA CYS A 167 -14.79 -5.29 6.86
C CYS A 167 -16.30 -5.39 6.60
N LEU A 168 -16.70 -5.15 5.36
CA LEU A 168 -18.03 -5.46 4.85
C LEU A 168 -17.97 -6.73 4.00
N PRO A 169 -18.89 -7.69 4.21
CA PRO A 169 -19.04 -8.83 3.32
C PRO A 169 -19.60 -8.37 1.97
N ARG A 170 -19.02 -8.90 0.89
CA ARG A 170 -19.47 -8.69 -0.48
C ARG A 170 -19.48 -10.01 -1.22
N GLN A 171 -20.51 -10.26 -2.02
CA GLN A 171 -20.54 -11.41 -2.91
C GLN A 171 -19.78 -11.07 -4.20
N ILE A 172 -18.83 -11.91 -4.59
CA ILE A 172 -18.12 -11.79 -5.86
C ILE A 172 -18.17 -13.11 -6.63
N PRO A 173 -18.45 -13.08 -7.95
CA PRO A 173 -18.34 -14.27 -8.78
C PRO A 173 -16.86 -14.60 -9.01
N LEU A 174 -16.51 -15.88 -8.85
CA LEU A 174 -15.20 -16.42 -9.23
C LEU A 174 -15.35 -17.52 -10.27
N ALA A 175 -14.42 -17.53 -11.22
CA ALA A 175 -14.25 -18.53 -12.25
C ALA A 175 -12.79 -18.98 -12.30
N ASP A 176 -12.55 -20.14 -12.90
CA ASP A 176 -11.20 -20.64 -13.15
C ASP A 176 -10.42 -19.64 -14.01
N GLY A 177 -9.21 -19.32 -13.57
CA GLY A 177 -8.35 -18.29 -14.18
C GLY A 177 -8.57 -16.87 -13.66
N ASP A 178 -9.51 -16.64 -12.73
CA ASP A 178 -9.72 -15.31 -12.16
C ASP A 178 -8.47 -14.82 -11.43
N ARG A 179 -8.19 -13.52 -11.51
CA ARG A 179 -7.09 -12.91 -10.74
C ARG A 179 -7.61 -12.32 -9.45
N LEU A 180 -6.92 -12.59 -8.35
CA LEU A 180 -7.22 -12.04 -7.04
C LEU A 180 -6.07 -11.19 -6.52
N HIS A 181 -6.44 -10.11 -5.84
CA HIS A 181 -5.57 -9.24 -5.08
C HIS A 181 -5.78 -9.51 -3.60
N LEU A 182 -4.82 -10.18 -2.97
CA LEU A 182 -4.90 -10.56 -1.56
C LEU A 182 -4.72 -9.32 -0.68
N LYS A 183 -5.54 -9.20 0.38
CA LYS A 183 -5.62 -8.01 1.24
C LYS A 183 -5.17 -8.27 2.68
N ALA A 184 -4.72 -9.49 2.97
CA ALA A 184 -4.28 -9.91 4.29
C ALA A 184 -2.97 -10.69 4.24
N ASN A 185 -2.20 -10.60 5.32
CA ASN A 185 -1.05 -11.45 5.55
C ASN A 185 -1.51 -12.67 6.37
N ARG A 186 -1.32 -13.88 5.86
CA ARG A 186 -1.69 -15.11 6.59
C ARG A 186 -0.72 -16.26 6.29
N ALA A 187 -0.52 -17.14 7.27
CA ALA A 187 0.08 -18.44 7.02
C ALA A 187 -1.03 -19.39 6.56
N LEU A 188 -0.80 -20.13 5.48
CA LEU A 188 -1.70 -21.15 4.97
C LEU A 188 -1.48 -22.46 5.73
N ALA A 189 -2.46 -23.37 5.68
CA ALA A 189 -2.35 -24.70 6.26
C ALA A 189 -1.13 -25.50 5.73
N SER A 190 -0.69 -25.24 4.50
CA SER A 190 0.52 -25.84 3.91
C SER A 190 1.84 -25.33 4.49
N GLY A 191 1.81 -24.34 5.41
CA GLY A 191 2.99 -23.65 5.93
C GLY A 191 3.50 -22.51 5.05
N ALA A 192 3.02 -22.40 3.81
CA ALA A 192 3.31 -21.27 2.94
C ALA A 192 2.67 -19.98 3.49
N ARG A 193 3.20 -18.81 3.09
CA ARG A 193 2.65 -17.51 3.48
C ARG A 193 2.02 -16.81 2.29
N VAL A 194 0.89 -16.15 2.53
CA VAL A 194 0.28 -15.18 1.63
C VAL A 194 0.49 -13.79 2.18
N THR A 195 0.70 -12.83 1.27
CA THR A 195 1.04 -11.45 1.63
C THR A 195 -0.02 -10.48 1.16
N ASN A 196 -0.26 -9.44 1.96
CA ASN A 196 -1.09 -8.32 1.55
C ASN A 196 -0.47 -7.64 0.34
N GLY A 197 -1.28 -7.43 -0.69
CA GLY A 197 -0.87 -6.89 -1.96
C GLY A 197 -0.57 -7.97 -3.00
N GLU A 198 -0.53 -9.25 -2.66
CA GLU A 198 -0.16 -10.26 -3.65
C GLU A 198 -1.22 -10.43 -4.75
N LEU A 199 -0.79 -10.63 -6.00
CA LEU A 199 -1.68 -10.97 -7.11
C LEU A 199 -1.54 -12.46 -7.41
N VAL A 200 -2.64 -13.19 -7.28
CA VAL A 200 -2.70 -14.64 -7.51
C VAL A 200 -3.75 -14.98 -8.57
N THR A 201 -3.69 -16.19 -9.10
CA THR A 201 -4.65 -16.68 -10.11
C THR A 201 -5.36 -17.91 -9.56
N VAL A 202 -6.68 -17.91 -9.66
CA VAL A 202 -7.55 -19.02 -9.26
C VAL A 202 -7.35 -20.16 -10.25
N LYS A 203 -7.08 -21.35 -9.73
CA LYS A 203 -7.12 -22.61 -10.49
C LYS A 203 -8.51 -23.24 -10.44
N GLY A 204 -9.18 -23.12 -9.29
CA GLY A 204 -10.55 -23.56 -9.10
C GLY A 204 -10.99 -23.44 -7.65
N LEU A 205 -12.28 -23.65 -7.43
CA LEU A 205 -12.89 -23.68 -6.10
C LEU A 205 -13.16 -25.12 -5.68
N GLU A 206 -12.83 -25.45 -4.45
CA GLU A 206 -13.15 -26.74 -3.83
C GLU A 206 -14.55 -26.68 -3.19
N GLY A 207 -15.20 -27.84 -3.06
CA GLY A 207 -16.57 -27.94 -2.53
C GLY A 207 -16.73 -27.49 -1.07
N ASP A 208 -15.64 -27.40 -0.32
CA ASP A 208 -15.60 -26.90 1.06
C ASP A 208 -15.32 -25.38 1.15
N GLY A 209 -15.25 -24.69 0.00
CA GLY A 209 -14.99 -23.25 -0.09
C GLY A 209 -13.52 -22.87 -0.06
N ARG A 210 -12.58 -23.82 -0.08
CA ARG A 210 -11.16 -23.52 -0.33
C ARG A 210 -10.95 -23.06 -1.78
N ILE A 211 -9.97 -22.20 -2.00
CA ILE A 211 -9.63 -21.67 -3.32
C ILE A 211 -8.25 -22.20 -3.70
N ALA A 212 -8.20 -23.09 -4.68
CA ALA A 212 -6.95 -23.58 -5.24
C ALA A 212 -6.35 -22.52 -6.17
N LEU A 213 -5.05 -22.24 -6.02
CA LEU A 213 -4.30 -21.29 -6.84
C LEU A 213 -3.46 -22.02 -7.88
N THR A 214 -3.16 -21.35 -9.00
CA THR A 214 -2.35 -21.94 -10.09
C THR A 214 -0.91 -22.23 -9.70
N ASP A 215 -0.40 -21.58 -8.65
CA ASP A 215 0.94 -21.80 -8.11
C ASP A 215 1.02 -22.97 -7.10
N GLY A 216 -0.08 -23.71 -6.92
CA GLY A 216 -0.16 -24.87 -6.05
C GLY A 216 -0.53 -24.56 -4.61
N ARG A 217 -0.63 -23.29 -4.22
CA ARG A 217 -1.15 -22.91 -2.89
C ARG A 217 -2.67 -23.07 -2.84
N ILE A 218 -3.20 -23.26 -1.64
CA ILE A 218 -4.64 -23.33 -1.38
C ILE A 218 -4.97 -22.29 -0.32
N LEU A 219 -5.90 -21.39 -0.63
CA LEU A 219 -6.44 -20.46 0.35
C LEU A 219 -7.53 -21.18 1.15
N ASP A 220 -7.43 -21.08 2.48
CA ASP A 220 -8.41 -21.66 3.39
C ASP A 220 -9.81 -21.07 3.14
N ALA A 221 -10.86 -21.83 3.48
CA ALA A 221 -12.24 -21.37 3.36
C ALA A 221 -12.54 -20.14 4.23
N SER A 222 -11.71 -19.84 5.23
CA SER A 222 -11.80 -18.64 6.06
C SER A 222 -11.00 -17.45 5.51
N PHE A 223 -10.17 -17.65 4.48
CA PHE A 223 -9.46 -16.54 3.83
C PHE A 223 -10.43 -15.87 2.87
N ARG A 224 -10.89 -14.66 3.23
CA ARG A 224 -11.92 -13.93 2.47
C ARG A 224 -11.52 -12.48 2.19
N GLU A 225 -10.38 -12.03 2.70
CA GLU A 225 -9.83 -10.71 2.44
C GLU A 225 -9.09 -10.68 1.08
N PHE A 226 -9.83 -10.71 -0.01
CA PHE A 226 -9.32 -10.57 -1.37
C PHE A 226 -10.28 -9.77 -2.25
N GLN A 227 -9.75 -9.13 -3.28
CA GLN A 227 -10.53 -8.40 -4.28
C GLN A 227 -10.18 -8.91 -5.68
N PRO A 228 -10.97 -8.62 -6.72
CA PRO A 228 -10.54 -8.81 -8.10
C PRO A 228 -9.18 -8.13 -8.36
N GLY A 229 -8.30 -8.80 -9.09
CA GLY A 229 -6.88 -8.47 -9.21
C GLY A 229 -6.39 -8.15 -10.62
N TYR A 230 -7.28 -7.79 -11.55
CA TYR A 230 -6.91 -7.31 -12.88
C TYR A 230 -6.44 -5.86 -12.85
N ALA A 231 -7.16 -5.03 -12.10
CA ALA A 231 -6.85 -3.64 -11.83
C ALA A 231 -6.57 -3.40 -10.35
N ILE A 232 -5.61 -2.53 -10.05
CA ILE A 232 -5.22 -2.10 -8.72
C ILE A 232 -4.90 -0.62 -8.69
N THR A 233 -4.85 -0.03 -7.50
CA THR A 233 -4.43 1.36 -7.36
C THR A 233 -2.91 1.51 -7.54
N SER A 234 -2.41 2.70 -7.92
CA SER A 234 -0.95 2.96 -8.00
C SER A 234 -0.20 2.65 -6.70
N TYR A 235 -0.83 2.88 -5.54
CA TYR A 235 -0.25 2.48 -4.26
C TYR A 235 -0.26 0.95 -4.11
N GLY A 236 -1.39 0.32 -4.45
CA GLY A 236 -1.51 -1.14 -4.51
C GLY A 236 -0.51 -1.79 -5.45
N SER A 237 -0.01 -1.11 -6.48
CA SER A 237 0.99 -1.65 -7.40
C SER A 237 2.42 -1.64 -6.85
N GLN A 238 2.69 -0.96 -5.73
CA GLN A 238 4.05 -0.83 -5.19
C GLN A 238 4.70 -2.21 -4.94
N GLY A 239 5.97 -2.34 -5.33
CA GLY A 239 6.73 -3.58 -5.19
C GLY A 239 6.40 -4.68 -6.20
N LYS A 240 5.32 -4.53 -6.99
CA LYS A 240 4.98 -5.49 -8.05
C LYS A 240 5.83 -5.27 -9.28
N THR A 241 6.03 -6.33 -10.05
CA THR A 241 6.68 -6.26 -11.35
C THR A 241 5.93 -7.18 -12.31
N VAL A 242 5.55 -6.63 -13.46
CA VAL A 242 4.85 -7.34 -14.55
C VAL A 242 5.54 -7.02 -15.86
N ASP A 243 5.18 -7.70 -16.95
CA ASP A 243 5.73 -7.40 -18.26
C ASP A 243 5.22 -6.04 -18.76
N TYR A 244 3.91 -5.82 -18.67
CA TYR A 244 3.25 -4.60 -19.14
C TYR A 244 2.36 -3.98 -18.06
N VAL A 245 2.38 -2.66 -17.99
CA VAL A 245 1.42 -1.89 -17.18
C VAL A 245 0.42 -1.24 -18.11
N LEU A 246 -0.87 -1.29 -17.78
CA LEU A 246 -1.89 -0.48 -18.43
C LEU A 246 -2.36 0.56 -17.42
N PHE A 247 -2.07 1.83 -17.66
CA PHE A 247 -2.47 2.91 -16.78
C PHE A 247 -3.77 3.53 -17.28
N SER A 248 -4.83 3.47 -16.47
CA SER A 248 -6.08 4.18 -16.71
C SER A 248 -6.05 5.50 -15.97
N ASP A 249 -6.01 6.61 -16.72
CA ASP A 249 -6.11 7.94 -16.16
C ASP A 249 -7.57 8.26 -15.82
N SER A 250 -7.85 8.40 -14.52
CA SER A 250 -9.17 8.75 -13.99
C SER A 250 -9.55 10.23 -14.17
N THR A 251 -8.70 11.07 -14.78
CA THR A 251 -8.88 12.53 -15.01
C THR A 251 -9.08 13.39 -13.76
N ILE A 252 -9.14 12.75 -12.58
CA ILE A 252 -9.28 13.43 -11.30
C ILE A 252 -7.95 14.11 -10.96
N LYS A 253 -7.91 15.42 -11.16
CA LYS A 253 -6.73 16.27 -10.96
C LYS A 253 -6.04 16.06 -9.61
N ALA A 254 -6.81 15.86 -8.53
CA ALA A 254 -6.28 15.65 -7.19
C ALA A 254 -5.65 14.26 -6.97
N ALA A 255 -5.95 13.30 -7.84
CA ALA A 255 -5.53 11.91 -7.72
C ALA A 255 -4.25 11.60 -8.51
N THR A 256 -3.73 12.55 -9.29
CA THR A 256 -2.48 12.40 -10.06
C THR A 256 -1.32 13.06 -9.33
N ASN A 257 -0.42 12.25 -8.78
CA ASN A 257 0.79 12.71 -8.09
C ASN A 257 2.05 12.24 -8.85
N ALA A 258 3.04 13.12 -8.96
CA ALA A 258 4.42 12.83 -9.36
C ALA A 258 4.96 11.47 -8.86
N GLN A 259 4.78 11.16 -7.59
CA GLN A 259 5.25 9.90 -7.00
C GLN A 259 4.46 8.70 -7.52
N GLN A 260 3.14 8.84 -7.69
CA GLN A 260 2.29 7.78 -8.22
C GLN A 260 2.59 7.52 -9.69
N TRP A 261 2.97 8.54 -10.47
CA TRP A 261 3.43 8.37 -11.84
C TRP A 261 4.66 7.48 -11.90
N TYR A 262 5.73 7.86 -11.19
CA TYR A 262 6.95 7.06 -11.16
C TYR A 262 6.67 5.63 -10.66
N VAL A 263 5.89 5.48 -9.60
CA VAL A 263 5.51 4.16 -9.09
C VAL A 263 4.78 3.35 -10.16
N SER A 264 3.81 3.92 -10.86
CA SER A 264 3.03 3.20 -11.88
C SER A 264 3.89 2.80 -13.08
N ILE A 265 4.63 3.75 -13.66
CA ILE A 265 5.44 3.48 -14.86
C ILE A 265 6.66 2.60 -14.59
N SER A 266 7.09 2.43 -13.34
CA SER A 266 8.23 1.57 -13.01
C SER A 266 7.86 0.09 -12.81
N ARG A 267 6.57 -0.28 -12.89
CA ARG A 267 6.13 -1.68 -12.66
C ARG A 267 6.24 -2.59 -13.88
N GLY A 268 6.25 -2.03 -15.09
CA GLY A 268 6.42 -2.81 -16.32
C GLY A 268 7.89 -3.10 -16.59
N ARG A 269 8.22 -4.34 -16.98
CA ARG A 269 9.58 -4.71 -17.44
C ARG A 269 9.77 -4.42 -18.92
N ARG A 270 8.71 -4.63 -19.71
CA ARG A 270 8.71 -4.53 -21.17
C ARG A 270 8.12 -3.22 -21.65
N GLY A 271 7.10 -2.69 -20.97
CA GLY A 271 6.55 -1.38 -21.30
C GLY A 271 5.31 -0.98 -20.51
N ILE A 272 4.69 0.11 -20.97
CA ILE A 272 3.45 0.66 -20.43
C ILE A 272 2.55 1.12 -21.58
N ARG A 273 1.23 1.06 -21.38
CA ARG A 273 0.24 1.82 -22.15
C ARG A 273 -0.54 2.72 -21.20
N ILE A 274 -0.75 3.96 -21.59
CA ILE A 274 -1.44 4.98 -20.81
C ILE A 274 -2.70 5.36 -21.59
N PHE A 275 -3.86 5.21 -20.96
CA PHE A 275 -5.15 5.55 -21.54
C PHE A 275 -5.66 6.81 -20.85
N THR A 276 -5.78 7.89 -21.61
CA THR A 276 -6.24 9.19 -21.10
C THR A 276 -7.20 9.84 -22.10
N SER A 277 -8.12 10.66 -21.61
CA SER A 277 -8.98 11.48 -22.47
C SER A 277 -8.35 12.78 -22.91
N ASP A 278 -7.32 13.24 -22.20
CA ASP A 278 -6.67 14.51 -22.47
C ASP A 278 -5.18 14.43 -22.08
N LYS A 279 -4.34 14.34 -23.11
CA LYS A 279 -2.88 14.25 -22.95
C LYS A 279 -2.29 15.49 -22.30
N ASP A 280 -2.80 16.67 -22.62
CA ASP A 280 -2.30 17.93 -22.09
C ASP A 280 -2.66 18.08 -20.63
N GLN A 281 -3.91 17.78 -20.27
CA GLN A 281 -4.34 17.77 -18.87
C GLN A 281 -3.54 16.76 -18.04
N LEU A 282 -3.31 15.54 -18.54
CA LEU A 282 -2.48 14.56 -17.84
C LEU A 282 -1.05 15.08 -17.65
N ARG A 283 -0.43 15.65 -18.68
CA ARG A 283 0.90 16.25 -18.62
C ARG A 283 0.97 17.36 -17.58
N GLU A 284 -0.01 18.27 -17.55
CA GLU A 284 -0.08 19.35 -16.56
C GLU A 284 -0.22 18.83 -15.13
N ASN A 285 -1.08 17.83 -14.92
CA ASN A 285 -1.29 17.21 -13.62
C ASN A 285 -0.02 16.53 -13.08
N LEU A 286 0.81 15.96 -13.96
CA LEU A 286 2.09 15.37 -13.59
C LEU A 286 3.13 16.40 -13.13
N VAL A 287 3.14 17.58 -13.74
CA VAL A 287 4.07 18.66 -13.39
C VAL A 287 3.69 19.32 -12.05
N ARG A 288 2.41 19.28 -11.66
CA ARG A 288 1.99 19.80 -10.36
C ARG A 288 2.62 18.99 -9.23
N SER A 289 3.39 19.66 -8.39
CA SER A 289 3.99 19.05 -7.20
C SER A 289 2.89 18.64 -6.22
N GLY A 290 2.66 17.33 -6.05
CA GLY A 290 1.83 16.76 -4.99
C GLY A 290 2.47 16.85 -3.60
N HIS A 291 3.36 17.83 -3.38
CA HIS A 291 4.08 17.99 -2.14
C HIS A 291 3.10 18.41 -1.06
N ARG A 292 2.80 17.50 -0.13
CA ARG A 292 2.10 17.85 1.11
C ARG A 292 3.17 18.38 2.06
N PRO A 293 3.21 19.70 2.35
CA PRO A 293 4.17 20.24 3.30
C PRO A 293 3.98 19.53 4.64
N LEU A 294 5.08 19.19 5.31
CA LEU A 294 4.98 18.59 6.64
C LEU A 294 4.33 19.61 7.57
N ALA A 295 3.63 19.14 8.61
CA ALA A 295 3.10 20.04 9.64
C ALA A 295 4.19 20.92 10.26
N LEU A 296 5.44 20.45 10.27
CA LEU A 296 6.62 21.22 10.69
C LEU A 296 7.04 22.30 9.69
N ASP A 297 6.85 22.05 8.39
CA ASP A 297 7.12 23.03 7.34
C ASP A 297 6.05 24.14 7.34
N LEU A 298 4.80 23.78 7.65
CA LEU A 298 3.70 24.73 7.90
C LEU A 298 3.88 25.50 9.21
N ALA A 299 4.51 24.89 10.21
CA ALA A 299 4.86 25.52 11.48
C ALA A 299 6.11 26.42 11.40
N GLY A 300 6.64 26.68 10.20
CA GLY A 300 7.81 27.51 9.88
C GLY A 300 7.68 29.01 10.23
N GLY A 301 6.98 29.33 11.31
CA GLY A 301 6.85 30.66 11.89
C GLY A 301 6.53 30.67 13.39
N LEU A 302 6.34 29.50 14.03
CA LEU A 302 6.20 29.48 15.48
C LEU A 302 7.59 29.64 16.11
N PRO A 303 7.82 30.65 16.97
CA PRO A 303 9.06 30.73 17.71
C PRO A 303 9.24 29.39 18.41
N ARG A 304 10.37 28.72 18.19
CA ARG A 304 10.81 27.60 19.05
C ARG A 304 10.46 28.05 20.46
N PRO A 305 9.59 27.34 21.22
CA PRO A 305 9.29 27.76 22.58
C PRO A 305 10.65 27.83 23.27
N GLY A 306 11.14 29.06 23.47
CA GLY A 306 12.46 29.30 24.02
C GLY A 306 12.47 28.49 25.30
N ARG A 307 13.36 27.48 25.37
CA ARG A 307 13.35 26.42 26.38
C ARG A 307 12.79 27.02 27.66
N ARG A 308 11.53 26.73 27.99
CA ARG A 308 10.94 27.22 29.23
C ARG A 308 11.84 26.63 30.30
N ASP A 309 12.76 27.43 30.83
CA ASP A 309 13.82 26.94 31.69
C ASP A 309 13.09 26.63 33.00
N VAL A 310 12.65 25.38 33.13
CA VAL A 310 12.03 24.81 34.34
C VAL A 310 12.88 25.14 35.57
N TRP A 311 14.18 25.31 35.33
CA TRP A 311 15.21 25.76 36.25
C TRP A 311 15.02 27.18 36.81
N HIS A 312 14.41 28.12 36.09
CA HIS A 312 14.05 29.43 36.67
C HIS A 312 12.90 29.33 37.68
N ARG A 313 11.95 28.41 37.47
CA ARG A 313 10.91 28.09 38.48
C ARG A 313 11.50 27.33 39.66
N LEU A 314 12.39 26.37 39.42
CA LEU A 314 13.11 25.65 40.47
C LEU A 314 14.00 26.59 41.29
N ARG A 315 14.66 27.58 40.66
CA ARG A 315 15.40 28.63 41.37
C ARG A 315 14.47 29.42 42.30
N GLY A 316 13.29 29.80 41.82
CA GLY A 316 12.27 30.46 42.65
C GLY A 316 11.88 29.64 43.89
N TYR A 317 11.73 28.32 43.73
CA TYR A 317 11.48 27.40 44.86
C TYR A 317 12.69 27.26 45.79
N LEU A 318 13.90 27.16 45.23
CA LEU A 318 15.14 26.93 45.99
C LEU A 318 15.64 28.18 46.72
N LEU A 319 15.19 29.38 46.36
CA LEU A 319 15.48 30.60 47.11
C LEU A 319 14.96 30.55 48.56
N ARG A 320 13.95 29.69 48.85
CA ARG A 320 13.48 29.42 50.21
C ARG A 320 14.53 28.74 51.10
N PHE A 321 15.54 28.12 50.50
CA PHE A 321 16.66 27.45 51.19
C PHE A 321 17.96 28.28 51.16
N GLY A 322 17.88 29.56 50.76
CA GLY A 322 19.01 30.50 50.75
C GLY A 322 19.69 30.65 49.37
N LYS A 323 20.18 31.87 49.08
CA LYS A 323 20.80 32.23 47.79
C LYS A 323 21.97 31.32 47.41
N SER A 324 22.83 30.99 48.37
CA SER A 324 24.03 30.15 48.14
C SER A 324 23.70 28.73 47.66
N ALA A 325 22.58 28.14 48.09
CA ALA A 325 22.15 26.81 47.65
C ALA A 325 21.60 26.83 46.22
N ALA A 326 20.83 27.87 45.88
CA ALA A 326 20.29 28.07 44.54
C ALA A 326 21.39 28.32 43.49
N ASP A 327 22.42 29.10 43.85
CA ASP A 327 23.48 29.47 42.91
C ASP A 327 24.47 28.32 42.68
N ARG A 328 24.79 27.49 43.70
CA ARG A 328 25.60 26.27 43.53
C ARG A 328 24.94 25.24 42.59
N PHE A 329 23.62 25.08 42.66
CA PHE A 329 22.89 24.14 41.81
C PHE A 329 22.88 24.54 40.33
N ILE A 330 22.84 25.85 40.05
CA ILE A 330 22.90 26.38 38.67
C ILE A 330 24.31 26.21 38.09
N GLN A 331 25.35 26.29 38.93
CA GLN A 331 26.74 26.09 38.51
C GLN A 331 27.01 24.63 38.05
N ILE A 332 26.34 23.64 38.64
CA ILE A 332 26.43 22.22 38.21
C ILE A 332 25.88 22.03 36.78
N LYS A 333 24.87 22.83 36.38
CA LYS A 333 24.29 22.81 35.02
C LYS A 333 25.30 23.28 33.97
N SER A 334 26.10 24.32 34.25
CA SER A 334 27.06 24.85 33.26
C SER A 334 28.19 23.85 32.97
N ILE A 335 28.58 23.07 33.98
CA ILE A 335 29.59 22.01 33.88
C ILE A 335 29.05 20.82 33.06
N HIS A 336 27.80 20.39 33.29
CA HIS A 336 27.17 19.32 32.47
C HIS A 336 26.92 19.74 31.02
N ARG A 337 26.63 21.02 30.76
CA ARG A 337 26.38 21.53 29.40
C ARG A 337 27.64 21.57 28.53
N ARG A 338 28.82 21.76 29.12
CA ARG A 338 30.11 21.74 28.42
C ARG A 338 30.54 20.33 28.00
N ARG A 339 30.10 19.27 28.70
CA ARG A 339 30.44 17.87 28.37
C ARG A 339 29.62 17.26 27.23
N ASN A 340 28.43 17.77 26.93
CA ASN A 340 27.49 17.16 25.95
C ASN A 340 27.29 17.96 24.65
N HIS A 341 28.25 18.79 24.23
CA HIS A 341 28.23 19.32 22.86
C HIS A 341 28.74 18.25 21.87
N GLN A 342 27.83 17.41 21.37
CA GLN A 342 28.03 16.71 20.10
C GLN A 342 27.66 17.68 18.96
N PRO A 343 28.43 17.72 17.85
CA PRO A 343 28.07 18.53 16.70
C PRO A 343 26.77 18.03 16.07
N THR A 344 26.00 18.96 15.54
CA THR A 344 24.72 18.75 14.87
C THR A 344 24.90 17.75 13.72
N ILE A 345 24.41 16.52 13.90
CA ILE A 345 24.29 15.56 12.80
C ILE A 345 23.16 16.07 11.90
N VAL A 346 23.52 16.59 10.73
CA VAL A 346 22.57 16.80 9.64
C VAL A 346 22.14 15.42 9.17
N HIS A 347 20.90 15.02 9.48
CA HIS A 347 20.30 13.84 8.88
C HIS A 347 19.97 14.16 7.41
N GLU A 348 20.97 13.98 6.54
CA GLU A 348 20.73 13.80 5.12
C GLU A 348 19.94 12.49 4.96
N HIS A 349 18.67 12.59 4.56
CA HIS A 349 17.89 11.44 4.15
C HIS A 349 18.49 10.85 2.87
N LYS A 350 19.47 9.95 3.01
CA LYS A 350 19.89 9.04 1.94
C LYS A 350 18.76 8.06 1.66
N THR A 351 17.78 8.48 0.88
CA THR A 351 16.79 7.59 0.26
C THR A 351 17.33 7.06 -1.06
N THR A 352 18.46 6.37 -1.03
CA THR A 352 18.91 5.53 -2.15
C THR A 352 19.91 4.50 -1.67
N ARG A 353 19.44 3.28 -1.41
CA ARG A 353 20.30 2.10 -1.58
C ARG A 353 19.70 1.24 -2.69
N VAL A 354 20.27 1.49 -3.87
CA VAL A 354 20.19 0.65 -5.05
C VAL A 354 20.65 -0.75 -4.67
N LEU A 355 19.83 -1.75 -5.01
CA LEU A 355 20.23 -3.16 -5.01
C LEU A 355 21.30 -3.35 -6.10
N GLY A 356 22.54 -3.48 -5.67
CA GLY A 356 23.69 -3.85 -6.50
C GLY A 356 24.91 -4.03 -5.60
N GLU A 357 25.55 -5.19 -5.68
CA GLU A 357 26.77 -5.62 -4.97
C GLU A 357 26.60 -6.19 -3.55
N ARG A 358 26.58 -7.54 -3.49
CA ARG A 358 26.89 -8.31 -2.29
C ARG A 358 28.41 -8.27 -2.05
N PRO A 359 28.92 -7.88 -0.88
CA PRO A 359 30.31 -8.11 -0.54
C PRO A 359 30.50 -9.59 -0.16
N LYS A 360 31.38 -10.28 -0.89
CA LYS A 360 31.91 -11.60 -0.54
C LYS A 360 32.55 -11.51 0.85
N ARG A 361 31.99 -12.20 1.84
CA ARG A 361 32.70 -12.49 3.09
C ARG A 361 33.46 -13.80 2.91
N SER A 362 34.76 -13.68 2.67
CA SER A 362 35.71 -14.72 3.06
C SER A 362 35.93 -14.61 4.58
N ARG A 363 35.96 -15.76 5.26
CA ARG A 363 36.81 -15.98 6.43
C ARG A 363 36.78 -17.46 6.80
N SER A 364 37.76 -18.17 6.24
CA SER A 364 38.37 -19.34 6.84
C SER A 364 39.05 -18.97 8.17
N GLN A 365 38.94 -19.89 9.12
CA GLN A 365 39.95 -20.33 10.10
C GLN A 365 40.81 -19.29 10.86
N ASN A 366 40.61 -19.23 12.19
CA ASN A 366 41.59 -19.67 13.21
C ASN A 366 40.98 -19.43 14.61
N ARG A 367 40.75 -20.48 15.40
CA ARG A 367 41.66 -21.09 16.40
C ARG A 367 41.89 -20.21 17.65
N SER A 368 41.28 -20.68 18.74
CA SER A 368 41.80 -20.82 20.12
C SER A 368 42.43 -19.61 20.82
N ILE A 369 41.98 -19.32 22.05
CA ILE A 369 42.71 -19.59 23.30
C ILE A 369 41.93 -18.97 24.50
N PHE A 370 41.80 -19.79 25.56
CA PHE A 370 41.27 -19.61 26.92
C PHE A 370 39.79 -19.27 27.15
#